data_AF-A0A7I8IFJ2-F1
#
_entry.id   AF-A0A7I8IFJ2-F1
#
_cell.length_a   1.000
_cell.length_b   1.000
_cell.length_c   1.000
_cell.angle_alpha   90.00
_cell.angle_beta   90.00
_cell.angle_gamma   90.00
#
_symmetry.space_group_name_H-M   'P 1'
#
loop_
_entity.id
_entity.type
_entity.pdbx_description
1 polymer ?
#
loop_
_entity_poly.entity_id
_entity_poly.type
_entity_poly.pdbx_seq_one_letter_code
_entity_poly.pdbx_strand_id
1 'polypeptide(L)'
;MNQGQNFSVSLNKQIDYFERITHSQKTRLGDAATSLFLSQSLFVVSTGSNDFSMLYELGARKLVVFGTSQVGCAPLLRRTTPSGDCIEELNEVSRLFSNAVEVLLHDLASTSKGLSYTFVDSYRVMAPVYPTPQNMIKSACCGSGTLNAESACTPNATYCSSRLGHLFWDRTHLTEAAQRLIAEVAYHGGREFVRPMNIQQLYES
;
A
#
# COMPACT_ATOMS: atom_id res chain seq x y z
N MET A 1 7.91 28.99 -13.49
CA MET A 1 8.31 27.57 -13.49
C MET A 1 8.67 27.19 -12.06
N ASN A 2 7.77 26.55 -11.31
CA ASN A 2 8.09 25.99 -10.00
C ASN A 2 8.09 24.46 -10.12
N GLN A 3 9.24 23.89 -9.79
CA GLN A 3 9.55 22.47 -9.84
C GLN A 3 8.68 21.69 -8.84
N GLY A 4 8.39 20.44 -9.18
CA GLY A 4 7.41 19.58 -8.54
C GLY A 4 7.53 19.52 -7.02
N GLN A 5 6.44 19.89 -6.34
CA GLN A 5 6.26 19.52 -4.94
C GLN A 5 6.07 18.00 -4.89
N ASN A 6 7.06 17.33 -4.30
CA ASN A 6 7.02 15.91 -4.04
C ASN A 6 5.98 15.67 -2.93
N PHE A 7 4.80 15.16 -3.29
CA PHE A 7 3.70 14.85 -2.35
C PHE A 7 3.98 13.59 -1.49
N SER A 8 5.17 12.99 -1.61
CA SER A 8 5.56 11.82 -0.82
C SER A 8 6.22 12.24 0.49
N VAL A 9 5.65 11.85 1.62
CA VAL A 9 6.32 11.92 2.93
C VAL A 9 7.50 10.96 2.90
N SER A 10 8.72 11.49 2.94
CA SER A 10 9.92 10.65 2.99
C SER A 10 9.92 9.79 4.25
N LEU A 11 10.54 8.62 4.19
CA LEU A 11 10.66 7.75 5.36
C LEU A 11 11.26 8.48 6.57
N ASN A 12 12.34 9.25 6.40
CA ASN A 12 12.92 10.08 7.47
C ASN A 12 11.86 10.95 8.14
N LYS A 13 10.96 11.51 7.34
CA LYS A 13 9.85 12.29 7.86
C LYS A 13 8.79 11.45 8.58
N GLN A 14 8.52 10.24 8.12
CA GLN A 14 7.62 9.30 8.81
C GLN A 14 8.20 8.86 10.17
N ILE A 15 9.51 8.64 10.26
CA ILE A 15 10.23 8.36 11.52
C ILE A 15 10.13 9.56 12.45
N ASP A 16 10.45 10.77 11.97
CA ASP A 16 10.34 11.98 12.79
C ASP A 16 8.92 12.16 13.36
N TYR A 17 7.89 11.75 12.63
CA TYR A 17 6.51 11.77 13.10
C TYR A 17 6.27 10.70 14.16
N PHE A 18 6.75 9.47 13.94
CA PHE A 18 6.63 8.40 14.91
C PHE A 18 7.37 8.71 16.21
N GLU A 19 8.59 9.23 16.15
CA GLU A 19 9.37 9.65 17.32
C GLU A 19 8.66 10.76 18.10
N ARG A 20 8.10 11.75 17.39
CA ARG A 20 7.32 12.83 18.04
C ARG A 20 6.08 12.30 18.74
N ILE A 21 5.33 11.41 18.10
CA ILE A 21 4.15 10.79 18.71
C ILE A 21 4.57 9.94 19.92
N THR A 22 5.63 9.14 19.78
CA THR A 22 6.16 8.30 20.86
C THR A 22 6.60 9.15 22.05
N HIS A 23 7.33 10.23 21.82
CA HIS A 23 7.74 11.15 22.88
C HIS A 23 6.54 11.78 23.58
N SER A 24 5.54 12.23 22.81
CA SER A 24 4.29 12.75 23.36
C SER A 24 3.57 11.71 24.22
N GLN A 25 3.53 10.44 23.81
CA GLN A 25 2.93 9.38 24.60
C GLN A 25 3.75 9.06 25.85
N LYS A 26 5.09 9.05 25.78
CA LYS A 26 5.97 8.88 26.95
C LYS A 26 5.71 9.94 28.01
N THR A 27 5.58 11.22 27.62
CA THR A 27 5.23 12.30 28.55
C THR A 27 3.87 12.09 29.23
N ARG A 28 2.92 11.44 28.53
CA ARG A 28 1.54 11.27 29.03
C ARG A 28 1.34 9.99 29.85
N LEU A 29 1.95 8.88 29.43
CA LEU A 29 1.69 7.55 29.97
C LEU A 29 2.86 7.01 30.81
N GLY A 30 4.05 7.61 30.69
CA GLY A 30 5.30 7.04 31.19
C GLY A 30 5.87 5.97 30.25
N ASP A 31 7.15 5.64 30.46
CA ASP A 31 7.91 4.80 29.52
C ASP A 31 7.39 3.37 29.41
N ALA A 32 7.08 2.74 30.55
CA ALA A 32 6.60 1.35 30.58
C ALA A 32 5.24 1.19 29.90
N ALA A 33 4.29 2.10 30.19
CA ALA A 33 2.96 2.07 29.60
C ALA A 33 2.98 2.46 28.10
N THR A 34 3.86 3.39 27.70
CA THR A 34 4.02 3.73 26.27
C THR A 34 4.60 2.57 25.49
N SER A 35 5.58 1.86 26.04
CA SER A 35 6.15 0.66 25.40
C SER A 35 5.11 -0.44 25.22
N LEU A 36 4.22 -0.62 26.20
CA LEU A 36 3.09 -1.55 26.08
C LEU A 36 2.06 -1.08 25.04
N PHE A 37 1.75 0.22 24.99
CA PHE A 37 0.82 0.78 24.02
C PHE A 37 1.32 0.61 22.57
N LEU A 38 2.60 0.90 22.32
CA LEU A 38 3.20 0.78 21.00
C LEU A 38 3.30 -0.67 20.54
N SER A 39 3.60 -1.62 21.45
CA SER A 39 3.67 -3.03 21.09
C SER A 39 2.32 -3.64 20.69
N GLN A 40 1.21 -3.02 21.13
CA GLN A 40 -0.16 -3.41 20.77
C GLN A 40 -0.73 -2.63 19.56
N SER A 41 0.01 -1.64 19.05
CA SER A 41 -0.44 -0.80 17.95
C SER A 41 -0.13 -1.44 16.58
N LEU A 42 -0.96 -1.11 15.58
CA LEU A 42 -0.80 -1.56 14.20
C LEU A 42 -0.06 -0.51 13.37
N PHE A 43 1.02 -0.90 12.70
CA PHE A 43 1.81 -0.01 11.84
C PHE A 43 1.72 -0.44 10.37
N VAL A 44 1.28 0.46 9.49
CA VAL A 44 1.19 0.22 8.04
C VAL A 44 2.41 0.82 7.35
N VAL A 45 3.16 -0.01 6.63
CA VAL A 45 4.49 0.34 6.08
C VAL A 45 4.61 -0.16 4.63
N SER A 46 5.24 0.63 3.76
CA SER A 46 5.51 0.29 2.34
C SER A 46 6.96 0.63 2.01
N THR A 47 7.89 -0.33 2.11
CA THR A 47 9.33 0.00 2.20
C THR A 47 10.31 -1.12 1.79
N GLY A 48 11.59 -0.72 1.65
CA GLY A 48 12.78 -1.57 1.72
C GLY A 48 13.16 -1.98 3.16
N SER A 49 14.38 -2.49 3.37
CA SER A 49 14.71 -3.34 4.54
C SER A 49 15.12 -2.63 5.83
N ASN A 50 15.75 -1.47 5.74
CA ASN A 50 16.19 -0.67 6.88
C ASN A 50 15.01 -0.19 7.75
N ASP A 51 13.82 -0.10 7.17
CA ASP A 51 12.66 0.54 7.77
C ASP A 51 12.01 -0.38 8.80
N PHE A 52 11.92 -1.68 8.48
CA PHE A 52 11.37 -2.69 9.37
C PHE A 52 12.23 -2.88 10.62
N SER A 53 13.55 -2.97 10.45
CA SER A 53 14.49 -3.15 11.56
C SER A 53 14.46 -1.96 12.52
N MET A 54 14.48 -0.74 11.99
CA MET A 54 14.44 0.46 12.83
C MET A 54 13.10 0.63 13.55
N LEU A 55 11.95 0.33 12.92
CA LEU A 55 10.67 0.35 13.63
C LEU A 55 10.64 -0.66 14.78
N TYR A 56 11.24 -1.84 14.59
CA TYR A 56 11.39 -2.82 15.65
C TYR A 56 12.25 -2.30 16.82
N GLU A 57 13.38 -1.64 16.53
CA GLU A 57 14.21 -0.98 17.53
C GLU A 57 13.47 0.13 18.29
N LEU A 58 12.54 0.82 17.62
CA LEU A 58 11.69 1.83 18.23
C LEU A 58 10.48 1.25 19.00
N GLY A 59 10.35 -0.07 19.06
CA GLY A 59 9.35 -0.77 19.89
C GLY A 59 8.17 -1.38 19.12
N ALA A 60 8.11 -1.26 17.80
CA ALA A 60 7.08 -1.92 17.01
C ALA A 60 7.19 -3.45 17.11
N ARG A 61 6.06 -4.13 17.29
CA ARG A 61 5.98 -5.60 17.38
C ARG A 61 4.98 -6.21 16.41
N LYS A 62 4.13 -5.41 15.79
CA LYS A 62 3.16 -5.85 14.79
C LYS A 62 3.27 -4.98 13.55
N LEU A 63 3.60 -5.57 12.41
CA LEU A 63 3.77 -4.87 11.13
C LEU A 63 2.73 -5.31 10.11
N VAL A 64 2.07 -4.36 9.46
CA VAL A 64 1.26 -4.57 8.27
C VAL A 64 2.01 -4.01 7.08
N VAL A 65 2.40 -4.90 6.18
CA VAL A 65 3.20 -4.52 5.01
C VAL A 65 2.41 -4.83 3.76
N PHE A 66 2.18 -3.81 2.95
CA PHE A 66 1.54 -3.99 1.64
C PHE A 66 2.62 -4.20 0.59
N GLY A 67 2.49 -5.29 -0.18
CA GLY A 67 3.26 -5.50 -1.40
C GLY A 67 2.91 -4.47 -2.47
N THR A 68 3.69 -4.46 -3.53
CA THR A 68 3.41 -3.62 -4.70
C THR A 68 2.23 -4.18 -5.50
N SER A 69 1.38 -3.29 -6.01
CA SER A 69 0.30 -3.66 -6.92
C SER A 69 0.84 -3.96 -8.33
N GLN A 70 -0.06 -4.26 -9.28
CA GLN A 70 0.28 -4.42 -10.69
C GLN A 70 0.66 -3.06 -11.31
N VAL A 71 1.87 -2.57 -11.05
CA VAL A 71 2.32 -1.23 -11.46
C VAL A 71 2.21 -1.04 -12.98
N GLY A 72 2.57 -2.05 -13.77
CA GLY A 72 2.47 -2.01 -15.23
C GLY A 72 1.04 -1.82 -15.75
N CYS A 73 0.04 -2.05 -14.90
CA CYS A 73 -1.38 -1.86 -15.19
C CYS A 73 -1.90 -0.45 -14.81
N ALA A 74 -1.10 0.44 -14.23
CA ALA A 74 -1.55 1.80 -13.95
C ALA A 74 -1.88 2.55 -15.26
N PRO A 75 -3.01 3.30 -15.35
CA PRO A 75 -3.40 4.00 -16.58
C PRO A 75 -2.29 4.88 -17.18
N LEU A 76 -1.48 5.53 -16.34
CA LEU A 76 -0.32 6.33 -16.74
C LEU A 76 0.69 5.55 -17.59
N LEU A 77 0.88 4.26 -17.29
CA LEU A 77 1.85 3.38 -17.95
C LEU A 77 1.23 2.70 -19.15
N ARG A 78 0.08 2.03 -19.00
CA ARG A 78 -0.57 1.34 -20.12
C ARG A 78 -0.99 2.27 -21.27
N ARG A 79 -1.21 3.57 -21.03
CA ARG A 79 -1.49 4.54 -22.12
C ARG A 79 -0.37 4.65 -23.14
N THR A 80 0.86 4.25 -22.80
CA THR A 80 2.01 4.27 -23.73
C THR A 80 2.04 3.05 -24.64
N THR A 81 1.19 2.04 -24.36
CA THR A 81 1.04 0.85 -25.20
C THR A 81 -0.09 1.07 -26.22
N PRO A 82 0.06 0.62 -27.48
CA PRO A 82 -1.01 0.74 -28.47
C PRO A 82 -2.31 0.04 -28.09
N SER A 83 -2.25 -1.08 -27.35
CA SER A 83 -3.42 -1.87 -26.95
C SER A 83 -4.04 -1.43 -25.62
N GLY A 84 -3.37 -0.57 -24.85
CA GLY A 84 -3.78 -0.24 -23.48
C GLY A 84 -3.65 -1.42 -22.50
N ASP A 85 -2.81 -2.40 -22.82
CA ASP A 85 -2.53 -3.54 -21.95
C ASP A 85 -1.45 -3.20 -20.92
N CYS A 86 -1.29 -4.07 -19.92
CA CYS A 86 -0.25 -3.87 -18.91
C CYS A 86 1.15 -4.02 -19.52
N ILE A 87 2.12 -3.30 -18.96
CA ILE A 87 3.54 -3.52 -19.24
C ILE A 87 4.02 -4.64 -18.30
N GLU A 88 4.14 -5.86 -18.81
CA GLU A 88 4.38 -7.04 -17.97
C GLU A 88 5.75 -7.05 -17.31
N GLU A 89 6.76 -6.43 -17.90
CA GLU A 89 8.09 -6.28 -17.32
C GLU A 89 8.03 -5.48 -16.01
N LEU A 90 7.18 -4.45 -15.93
CA LEU A 90 6.99 -3.67 -14.70
C LEU A 90 6.21 -4.45 -13.64
N ASN A 91 5.26 -5.29 -14.07
CA ASN A 91 4.54 -6.21 -13.19
C ASN A 91 5.47 -7.30 -12.64
N GLU A 92 6.42 -7.80 -13.44
CA GLU A 92 7.45 -8.74 -12.99
C GLU A 92 8.34 -8.13 -11.92
N VAL A 93 8.85 -6.91 -12.13
CA VAL A 93 9.61 -6.17 -11.11
C VAL A 93 8.80 -6.02 -9.82
N SER A 94 7.50 -5.73 -9.93
CA SER A 94 6.61 -5.61 -8.78
C SER A 94 6.50 -6.93 -8.00
N ARG A 95 6.35 -8.06 -8.69
CA ARG A 95 6.32 -9.39 -8.06
C ARG A 95 7.65 -9.75 -7.40
N LEU A 96 8.78 -9.51 -8.08
CA LEU A 96 10.11 -9.78 -7.54
C LEU A 96 10.38 -8.98 -6.26
N PHE A 97 10.04 -7.68 -6.27
CA PHE A 97 10.13 -6.83 -5.09
C PHE A 97 9.26 -7.35 -3.94
N SER A 98 7.99 -7.66 -4.22
CA SER A 98 7.04 -8.17 -3.21
C SER A 98 7.51 -9.49 -2.59
N ASN A 99 8.02 -10.43 -3.41
CA ASN A 99 8.60 -11.68 -2.91
C ASN A 99 9.81 -11.44 -2.01
N ALA A 100 10.71 -10.52 -2.40
CA ALA A 100 11.89 -10.20 -1.59
C ALA A 100 11.50 -9.57 -0.24
N VAL A 101 10.47 -8.71 -0.21
CA VAL A 101 9.92 -8.14 1.01
C VAL A 101 9.31 -9.24 1.90
N GLU A 102 8.55 -10.18 1.34
CA GLU A 102 7.97 -11.28 2.12
C GLU A 102 9.05 -12.16 2.78
N VAL A 103 10.12 -12.51 2.05
CA VAL A 103 11.27 -13.25 2.60
C VAL A 103 11.95 -12.46 3.71
N LEU A 104 12.19 -11.16 3.49
CA LEU A 104 12.80 -10.31 4.50
C LEU A 104 11.97 -10.23 5.78
N LEU A 105 10.64 -10.08 5.66
CA LEU A 105 9.76 -10.03 6.83
C LEU A 105 9.77 -11.34 7.61
N HIS A 106 9.81 -12.47 6.90
CA HIS A 106 9.96 -13.79 7.51
C HIS A 106 11.26 -13.88 8.32
N ASP A 107 12.39 -13.50 7.72
CA ASP A 107 13.70 -13.58 8.36
C ASP A 107 13.79 -12.62 9.56
N LEU A 108 13.26 -11.40 9.42
CA LEU A 108 13.20 -10.43 10.51
C LEU A 108 12.34 -10.96 11.67
N ALA A 109 11.15 -11.49 11.40
CA ALA A 109 10.29 -12.05 12.44
C ALA A 109 10.92 -13.26 13.14
N SER A 110 11.73 -14.06 12.44
CA SER A 110 12.44 -15.21 13.01
C SER A 110 13.58 -14.81 13.96
N THR A 111 14.16 -13.63 13.78
CA THR A 111 15.33 -13.15 14.55
C THR A 111 14.98 -12.08 15.58
N SER A 112 13.84 -11.40 15.42
CA SER A 112 13.35 -10.33 16.28
C SER A 112 12.28 -10.82 17.26
N LYS A 113 12.64 -10.93 18.54
CA LYS A 113 11.75 -11.45 19.58
C LYS A 113 10.44 -10.66 19.67
N GLY A 114 9.34 -11.37 19.49
CA GLY A 114 7.98 -10.84 19.62
C GLY A 114 7.53 -10.01 18.42
N LEU A 115 8.31 -9.95 17.33
CA LEU A 115 7.85 -9.35 16.09
C LEU A 115 6.91 -10.33 15.36
N SER A 116 5.73 -9.83 15.01
CA SER A 116 4.76 -10.48 14.15
C SER A 116 4.42 -9.56 12.99
N TYR A 117 4.01 -10.13 11.87
CA TYR A 117 3.66 -9.35 10.70
C TYR A 117 2.50 -9.96 9.91
N THR A 118 1.92 -9.15 9.04
CA THR A 118 1.15 -9.59 7.90
C THR A 118 1.66 -8.88 6.66
N PHE A 119 1.80 -9.63 5.59
CA PHE A 119 2.09 -9.17 4.24
C PHE A 119 0.81 -9.27 3.42
N VAL A 120 0.37 -8.15 2.87
CA VAL A 120 -0.78 -8.07 1.95
C VAL A 120 -0.26 -8.11 0.53
N ASP A 121 -0.57 -9.19 -0.20
CA ASP A 121 -0.20 -9.39 -1.60
C ASP A 121 -1.08 -8.51 -2.50
N SER A 122 -0.82 -7.20 -2.49
CA SER A 122 -1.55 -6.19 -3.26
C SER A 122 -1.58 -6.51 -4.75
N TYR A 123 -0.56 -7.22 -5.27
CA TYR A 123 -0.52 -7.67 -6.66
C TYR A 123 -1.67 -8.62 -6.96
N ARG A 124 -1.90 -9.60 -6.07
CA ARG A 124 -3.02 -10.55 -6.17
C ARG A 124 -4.36 -9.90 -5.85
N VAL A 125 -4.45 -9.05 -4.84
CA VAL A 125 -5.70 -8.35 -4.50
C VAL A 125 -6.18 -7.48 -5.66
N MET A 126 -5.24 -6.89 -6.40
CA MET A 126 -5.49 -6.07 -7.58
C MET A 126 -5.77 -6.86 -8.85
N ALA A 127 -5.59 -8.19 -8.84
CA ALA A 127 -6.06 -9.01 -9.95
C ALA A 127 -7.59 -8.84 -10.02
N PRO A 128 -8.18 -8.72 -11.21
CA PRO A 128 -9.62 -8.49 -11.33
C PRO A 128 -10.40 -9.69 -10.78
N VAL A 129 -10.99 -9.54 -9.59
CA VAL A 129 -11.87 -10.55 -8.96
C VAL A 129 -13.37 -10.25 -9.18
N TYR A 130 -13.73 -9.18 -9.88
CA TYR A 130 -15.12 -8.77 -10.09
C TYR A 130 -15.52 -8.71 -11.58
N PRO A 131 -16.83 -8.84 -11.90
CA PRO A 131 -17.36 -8.54 -13.23
C PRO A 131 -17.38 -7.03 -13.49
N THR A 132 -16.20 -6.42 -13.48
CA THR A 132 -16.02 -5.02 -13.86
C THR A 132 -15.75 -4.95 -15.37
N PRO A 133 -16.46 -4.09 -16.13
CA PRO A 133 -16.17 -3.89 -17.54
C PRO A 133 -14.70 -3.56 -17.78
N GLN A 134 -14.08 -4.15 -18.81
CA GLN A 134 -12.63 -3.98 -19.06
C GLN A 134 -12.21 -2.53 -19.19
N ASN A 135 -13.05 -1.66 -19.77
CA ASN A 135 -12.76 -0.23 -19.86
C ASN A 135 -12.62 0.42 -18.47
N MET A 136 -13.47 0.07 -17.50
CA MET A 136 -13.41 0.63 -16.14
C MET A 136 -12.24 0.09 -15.30
N ILE A 137 -11.65 -1.03 -15.73
CA ILE A 137 -10.38 -1.56 -15.20
C ILE A 137 -9.19 -0.86 -15.87
N LYS A 138 -9.31 -0.52 -17.16
CA LYS A 138 -8.23 0.02 -17.99
C LYS A 138 -8.02 1.53 -17.83
N SER A 139 -9.09 2.32 -17.74
CA SER A 139 -9.01 3.79 -17.70
C SER A 139 -9.16 4.37 -16.30
N ALA A 140 -8.62 5.58 -16.12
CA ALA A 140 -8.87 6.40 -14.94
C ALA A 140 -10.29 6.98 -14.95
N CYS A 141 -10.87 7.14 -13.76
CA CYS A 141 -12.15 7.85 -13.61
C CYS A 141 -12.00 9.35 -13.89
N CYS A 142 -10.94 9.99 -13.38
CA CYS A 142 -10.67 11.42 -13.49
C CYS A 142 -9.40 11.70 -14.30
N GLY A 143 -9.51 12.57 -15.30
CA GLY A 143 -8.38 12.98 -16.13
C GLY A 143 -8.84 13.32 -17.54
N SER A 144 -7.95 13.16 -18.52
CA SER A 144 -8.27 13.38 -19.94
C SER A 144 -7.33 12.63 -20.87
N GLY A 145 -7.68 12.62 -22.16
CA GLY A 145 -6.92 11.95 -23.22
C GLY A 145 -7.04 10.43 -23.17
N THR A 146 -6.05 9.74 -23.73
CA THR A 146 -6.04 8.27 -23.80
C THR A 146 -6.14 7.66 -22.39
N LEU A 147 -7.12 6.77 -22.20
CA LEU A 147 -7.43 6.12 -20.91
C LEU A 147 -7.68 7.10 -19.75
N ASN A 148 -8.04 8.36 -20.03
CA ASN A 148 -8.11 9.46 -19.06
C ASN A 148 -6.80 9.67 -18.28
N ALA A 149 -5.65 9.32 -18.86
CA ALA A 149 -4.37 9.27 -18.16
C ALA A 149 -3.29 10.17 -18.75
N GLU A 150 -3.59 10.94 -19.79
CA GLU A 150 -2.63 11.83 -20.45
C GLU A 150 -2.38 13.10 -19.63
N SER A 151 -3.45 13.73 -19.15
CA SER A 151 -3.37 14.84 -18.20
C SER A 151 -3.71 14.39 -16.77
N ALA A 152 -3.17 15.09 -15.78
CA ALA A 152 -3.52 14.86 -14.39
C ALA A 152 -4.99 15.21 -14.08
N CYS A 153 -5.55 14.56 -13.06
CA CYS A 153 -6.83 14.96 -12.48
C CYS A 153 -6.68 16.34 -11.82
N THR A 154 -7.19 17.37 -12.49
CA THR A 154 -7.18 18.77 -12.01
C THR A 154 -8.61 19.25 -11.79
N PRO A 155 -8.85 20.40 -11.14
CA PRO A 155 -10.22 20.91 -10.93
C PRO A 155 -11.05 21.08 -12.21
N ASN A 156 -10.40 21.22 -13.37
CA ASN A 156 -11.06 21.36 -14.67
C ASN A 156 -11.15 20.04 -15.46
N ALA A 157 -10.71 18.91 -14.89
CA ALA A 157 -10.77 17.61 -15.53
C ALA A 157 -12.20 17.07 -15.56
N THR A 158 -12.48 16.22 -16.56
CA THR A 158 -13.71 15.42 -16.55
C THR A 158 -13.54 14.22 -15.63
N TYR A 159 -14.65 13.73 -15.11
CA TYR A 159 -14.69 12.54 -14.27
C TYR A 159 -15.82 11.60 -14.68
N CYS A 160 -15.64 10.32 -14.40
CA CYS A 160 -16.59 9.27 -14.72
C CYS A 160 -17.91 9.42 -13.94
N SER A 161 -19.01 8.90 -14.50
CA SER A 161 -20.34 8.94 -13.88
C SER A 161 -20.46 8.02 -12.66
N SER A 162 -19.71 6.91 -12.62
CA SER A 162 -19.69 5.96 -11.50
C SER A 162 -18.27 5.62 -11.05
N ARG A 163 -17.94 6.07 -9.83
CA ARG A 163 -16.68 5.78 -9.14
C ARG A 163 -16.63 4.37 -8.58
N LEU A 164 -17.81 3.76 -8.33
CA LEU A 164 -17.93 2.39 -7.81
C LEU A 164 -17.50 1.35 -8.84
N GLY A 165 -17.69 1.64 -10.13
CA GLY A 165 -17.30 0.74 -11.21
C GLY A 165 -15.83 0.86 -11.65
N HIS A 166 -15.15 1.96 -11.28
CA HIS A 166 -13.77 2.20 -11.72
C HIS A 166 -12.75 1.66 -10.71
N LEU A 167 -11.71 1.02 -11.22
CA LEU A 167 -10.57 0.61 -10.40
C LEU A 167 -9.69 1.80 -10.03
N PHE A 168 -9.41 2.68 -11.01
CA PHE A 168 -8.53 3.82 -10.85
C PHE A 168 -9.30 5.14 -10.73
N TRP A 169 -8.98 5.95 -9.71
CA TRP A 169 -9.47 7.31 -9.59
C TRP A 169 -8.78 8.23 -10.58
N ASP A 170 -7.45 8.24 -10.58
CA ASP A 170 -6.64 9.03 -11.50
C ASP A 170 -5.69 8.11 -12.29
N ARG A 171 -4.69 8.70 -12.94
CA ARG A 171 -3.72 7.95 -13.76
C ARG A 171 -2.86 6.92 -13.00
N THR A 172 -2.90 6.91 -11.66
CA THR A 172 -2.07 6.03 -10.81
C THR A 172 -2.81 5.46 -9.60
N HIS A 173 -3.67 6.24 -8.95
CA HIS A 173 -4.30 5.90 -7.68
C HIS A 173 -5.65 5.22 -7.87
N LEU A 174 -6.01 4.37 -6.92
CA LEU A 174 -7.26 3.62 -6.92
C LEU A 174 -8.45 4.49 -6.48
N THR A 175 -9.65 4.09 -6.87
CA THR A 175 -10.88 4.66 -6.31
C THR A 175 -11.05 4.27 -4.85
N GLU A 176 -11.85 5.04 -4.11
CA GLU A 176 -12.25 4.67 -2.76
C GLU A 176 -12.90 3.28 -2.72
N ALA A 177 -13.73 2.94 -3.73
CA ALA A 177 -14.38 1.65 -3.82
C ALA A 177 -13.38 0.50 -3.94
N ALA A 178 -12.37 0.66 -4.81
CA ALA A 178 -11.29 -0.31 -4.95
C ALA A 178 -10.45 -0.42 -3.66
N GLN A 179 -10.17 0.70 -2.98
CA GLN A 179 -9.43 0.66 -1.72
C GLN A 179 -10.21 0.02 -0.58
N ARG A 180 -11.53 0.21 -0.49
CA ARG A 180 -12.36 -0.49 0.49
C ARG A 180 -12.26 -2.00 0.31
N LEU A 181 -12.29 -2.50 -0.94
CA LEU A 181 -12.11 -3.92 -1.21
C LEU A 181 -10.74 -4.42 -0.72
N ILE A 182 -9.67 -3.67 -0.99
CA ILE A 182 -8.32 -4.03 -0.54
C ILE A 182 -8.24 -4.05 0.98
N ALA A 183 -8.86 -3.08 1.66
CA ALA A 183 -8.88 -3.03 3.12
C ALA A 183 -9.63 -4.22 3.72
N GLU A 184 -10.79 -4.60 3.16
CA GLU A 184 -11.54 -5.79 3.59
C GLU A 184 -10.73 -7.08 3.42
N VAL A 185 -10.06 -7.24 2.27
CA VAL A 185 -9.18 -8.39 2.02
C VAL A 185 -7.97 -8.39 2.95
N ALA A 186 -7.37 -7.23 3.21
CA ALA A 186 -6.26 -7.12 4.15
C ALA A 186 -6.70 -7.51 5.58
N TYR A 187 -7.92 -7.14 5.97
CA TYR A 187 -8.41 -7.33 7.33
C TYR A 187 -8.95 -8.74 7.61
N HIS A 188 -9.73 -9.30 6.69
CA HIS A 188 -10.41 -10.59 6.86
C HIS A 188 -10.02 -11.66 5.83
N GLY A 189 -9.21 -11.32 4.82
CA GLY A 189 -8.91 -12.20 3.69
C GLY A 189 -8.17 -13.49 4.06
N GLY A 190 -8.21 -14.44 3.13
CA GLY A 190 -7.54 -15.73 3.24
C GLY A 190 -6.06 -15.68 2.89
N ARG A 191 -5.36 -16.79 3.17
CA ARG A 191 -3.90 -16.92 2.99
C ARG A 191 -3.43 -16.80 1.53
N GLU A 192 -4.35 -16.87 0.58
CA GLU A 192 -4.09 -16.58 -0.81
C GLU A 192 -3.72 -15.10 -1.07
N PHE A 193 -4.19 -14.17 -0.23
CA PHE A 193 -3.98 -12.71 -0.35
C PHE A 193 -3.16 -12.11 0.79
N VAL A 194 -3.17 -12.71 1.98
CA VAL A 194 -2.47 -12.17 3.15
C VAL A 194 -1.68 -13.25 3.88
N ARG A 195 -0.44 -12.99 4.27
CA ARG A 195 0.46 -14.01 4.85
C ARG A 195 1.33 -13.44 5.97
N PRO A 196 1.63 -14.22 7.03
CA PRO A 196 1.12 -15.55 7.33
C PRO A 196 -0.35 -15.57 7.79
N MET A 197 -0.89 -14.41 8.18
CA MET A 197 -2.23 -14.21 8.73
C MET A 197 -2.82 -12.88 8.24
N ASN A 198 -4.11 -12.63 8.46
CA ASN A 198 -4.75 -11.34 8.14
C ASN A 198 -4.56 -10.29 9.26
N ILE A 199 -4.94 -9.03 9.03
CA ILE A 199 -4.75 -7.96 10.03
C ILE A 199 -5.54 -8.25 11.31
N GLN A 200 -6.75 -8.81 11.22
CA GLN A 200 -7.54 -9.15 12.41
C GLN A 200 -6.78 -10.14 13.30
N GLN A 201 -6.28 -11.23 12.71
CA GLN A 201 -5.50 -12.25 13.41
C GLN A 201 -4.19 -11.68 13.98
N LEU A 202 -3.51 -10.81 13.24
CA LEU A 202 -2.31 -10.12 13.72
C LEU A 202 -2.63 -9.22 14.92
N TYR A 203 -3.76 -8.53 14.90
CA TYR A 203 -4.17 -7.67 16.02
C TYR A 203 -4.46 -8.50 17.28
N GLU A 204 -5.09 -9.68 17.12
CA GLU A 204 -5.46 -10.59 18.21
C GLU A 204 -4.30 -11.42 18.76
N SER A 205 -3.17 -11.51 18.06
CA SER A 205 -1.99 -12.33 18.43
C SER A 205 -1.21 -11.84 19.65
#